data_AF-A0A1F4ZVY3-F1
#
_entry.id   AF-A0A1F4ZVY3-F1
#
_cell.length_a   1.000
_cell.length_b   1.000
_cell.length_c   1.000
_cell.angle_alpha   90.00
_cell.angle_beta   90.00
_cell.angle_gamma   90.00
#
_symmetry.space_group_name_H-M   'P 1'
#
loop_
_entity.id
_entity.type
_entity.pdbx_description
1 polymer ?
#
loop_
_entity_poly.entity_id
_entity_poly.type
_entity_poly.pdbx_seq_one_letter_code
_entity_poly.pdbx_strand_id
1 'polypeptide(L)' 'MTTDNKQRLTLFINPAIAKHAKAEAIVESITLTSLVEKALISYLPKVTVIKKAEIINSS' A
#
# COMPACT_ATOMS: atom_id res chain seq x y z
N MET A 1 -21.59 14.33 4.35
CA MET A 1 -20.22 14.14 3.81
C MET A 1 -19.88 12.67 3.97
N THR A 2 -19.56 11.97 2.89
CA THR A 2 -19.28 10.53 2.90
C THR A 2 -17.98 10.26 3.66
N THR A 3 -18.05 9.52 4.76
CA THR A 3 -16.97 9.25 5.72
C THR A 3 -16.02 8.11 5.29
N ASP A 4 -15.67 8.04 4.00
CA ASP A 4 -14.73 7.03 3.51
C ASP A 4 -13.36 7.70 3.27
N ASN A 5 -12.45 7.57 4.25
CA ASN A 5 -11.12 8.21 4.25
C ASN A 5 -10.12 7.52 3.30
N LYS A 6 -10.60 6.77 2.30
CA LYS A 6 -9.77 6.03 1.35
C LYS A 6 -9.38 6.91 0.16
N GLN A 7 -8.09 6.91 -0.17
CA GLN A 7 -7.56 7.59 -1.35
C GLN A 7 -7.43 6.60 -2.53
N ARG A 8 -7.94 6.96 -3.71
CA ARG A 8 -7.72 6.19 -4.94
C ARG A 8 -6.30 6.42 -5.46
N LEU A 9 -5.56 5.34 -5.72
CA LEU A 9 -4.21 5.36 -6.30
C LEU A 9 -4.18 4.57 -7.62
N THR A 10 -3.43 5.07 -8.60
CA THR A 10 -3.12 4.35 -9.85
C THR A 10 -1.65 3.98 -9.86
N LEU A 11 -1.32 2.71 -10.13
CA LEU A 11 0.05 2.20 -10.17
C LEU A 11 0.22 1.26 -11.37
N PHE A 12 1.40 1.29 -12.00
CA PHE A 12 1.82 0.30 -12.99
C PHE A 12 2.61 -0.81 -12.28
N ILE A 13 2.17 -2.07 -12.43
CA ILE A 13 2.80 -3.24 -11.82
C ILE A 13 2.93 -4.37 -12.86
N ASN A 14 3.79 -5.35 -12.57
CA ASN A 14 3.89 -6.55 -13.39
C ASN A 14 2.52 -7.25 -13.49
N PRO A 15 2.00 -7.56 -14.70
CA PRO A 15 0.69 -8.16 -14.89
C PRO A 15 0.55 -9.54 -14.23
N ALA A 16 1.64 -10.31 -14.12
CA ALA A 16 1.63 -11.60 -13.42
C ALA A 16 1.29 -11.39 -11.94
N ILE A 17 1.93 -10.42 -11.28
CA ILE A 17 1.66 -10.09 -9.87
C ILE A 17 0.20 -9.67 -9.69
N ALA A 18 -0.32 -8.81 -10.57
CA ALA A 18 -1.72 -8.39 -10.52
C ALA A 18 -2.69 -9.57 -10.65
N LYS A 19 -2.37 -10.56 -11.49
CA LYS A 19 -3.19 -11.77 -11.68
C LYS A 19 -3.18 -12.66 -10.44
N HIS A 20 -2.01 -12.87 -9.84
CA HIS A 20 -1.87 -13.66 -8.62
C HIS A 20 -2.61 -13.00 -7.44
N ALA A 21 -2.41 -11.70 -7.21
CA ALA A 21 -3.09 -10.97 -6.14
C ALA A 21 -4.62 -11.00 -6.27
N LYS A 22 -5.17 -10.94 -7.50
CA LYS A 22 -6.61 -11.09 -7.72
C LYS A 22 -7.11 -12.48 -7.36
N ALA A 23 -6.37 -13.53 -7.72
CA ALA A 23 -6.74 -14.90 -7.39
C ALA A 23 -6.72 -15.12 -5.87
N GLU A 24 -5.69 -14.64 -5.19
CA GLU A 24 -5.55 -14.71 -3.73
C GLU A 24 -6.68 -13.99 -3.00
N ALA A 25 -7.03 -12.77 -3.44
CA ALA A 25 -8.16 -12.03 -2.87
C ALA A 25 -9.49 -12.80 -2.96
N ILE A 26 -9.71 -13.53 -4.06
CA ILE A 26 -10.91 -14.39 -4.23
C ILE A 26 -10.87 -15.57 -3.26
N VAL A 27 -9.73 -16.26 -3.14
CA VAL A 27 -9.57 -17.40 -2.22
C VAL A 27 -9.81 -16.98 -0.77
N GLU A 28 -9.31 -15.82 -0.38
CA GLU A 28 -9.51 -15.25 0.96
C GLU A 28 -10.87 -14.58 1.18
N SER A 29 -11.72 -14.49 0.14
CA SER A 29 -12.99 -13.75 0.19
C SER A 29 -12.83 -12.28 0.65
N ILE A 30 -11.74 -11.63 0.25
CA ILE A 30 -11.46 -10.20 0.52
C ILE A 30 -11.35 -9.40 -0.76
N THR A 31 -11.33 -8.06 -0.64
CA THR A 31 -11.09 -7.19 -1.79
C THR A 31 -9.60 -7.11 -2.13
N LEU A 32 -9.27 -6.86 -3.40
CA LEU A 32 -7.89 -6.58 -3.82
C LEU A 32 -7.29 -5.40 -3.06
N THR A 33 -8.09 -4.36 -2.77
CA THR A 33 -7.67 -3.21 -1.96
C THR A 33 -7.23 -3.66 -0.57
N SER A 34 -8.03 -4.48 0.11
CA SER A 34 -7.71 -5.02 1.44
C SER A 34 -6.46 -5.90 1.43
N LEU A 35 -6.29 -6.73 0.40
CA LEU A 35 -5.09 -7.56 0.23
C LEU A 35 -3.83 -6.69 0.12
N VAL A 36 -3.89 -5.65 -0.74
CA VAL A 36 -2.77 -4.72 -0.93
C VAL A 36 -2.47 -3.93 0.34
N GLU A 37 -3.49 -3.46 1.07
CA GLU A 37 -3.31 -2.78 2.37
C GLU A 37 -2.59 -3.68 3.38
N LYS A 38 -3.03 -4.94 3.53
CA LYS A 38 -2.36 -5.92 4.41
C LYS A 38 -0.91 -6.14 4.02
N ALA A 39 -0.64 -6.32 2.72
CA ALA A 39 0.72 -6.49 2.23
C ALA A 39 1.59 -5.27 2.55
N LEU A 40 1.11 -4.06 2.25
CA LEU A 40 1.84 -2.83 2.54
C LEU A 40 2.15 -2.68 4.03
N ILE A 41 1.18 -2.94 4.90
CA ILE A 41 1.37 -2.91 6.36
C ILE A 41 2.40 -3.97 6.80
N SER A 42 2.35 -5.17 6.23
CA SER A 42 3.32 -6.24 6.53
C SER A 42 4.75 -5.86 6.14
N TYR A 43 4.93 -4.97 5.15
CA TYR A 43 6.23 -4.45 4.76
C TYR A 43 6.66 -3.21 5.55
N LEU A 44 5.79 -2.63 6.38
CA LEU A 44 6.19 -1.50 7.22
C LEU A 44 7.14 -1.98 8.34
N PRO A 45 8.19 -1.20 8.64
CA PRO A 45 9.06 -1.50 9.77
C PRO A 45 8.28 -1.40 11.08
N LYS A 46 8.55 -2.31 12.03
CA LYS A 46 7.92 -2.32 13.37
C LYS A 46 8.11 -1.01 14.14
N VAL A 47 9.16 -0.27 13.82
CA VAL A 47 9.42 1.08 14.30
C VAL A 47 9.54 1.96 13.07
N THR A 48 8.57 2.83 12.84
CA THR A 48 8.64 3.85 11.79
C THR A 48 9.66 4.90 12.25
N VAL A 49 10.95 4.64 12.02
CA VAL A 49 11.99 5.66 12.20
C VAL A 49 11.85 6.64 11.04
N ILE A 50 10.93 7.60 11.16
CA ILE A 50 10.89 8.77 10.28
C ILE A 50 12.14 9.58 10.61
N LYS A 51 13.27 9.25 9.97
CA LYS A 51 14.44 10.14 9.99
C LYS A 51 14.03 11.37 9.19
N LYS A 52 13.72 12.46 9.88
CA LYS A 52 13.56 13.77 9.26
C LYS A 52 14.85 14.02 8.48
N ALA A 53 14.78 14.09 7.14
CA ALA A 53 15.92 14.51 6.36
C ALA A 53 16.28 15.92 6.84
N GLU A 54 17.53 16.12 7.29
CA GLU A 54 18.06 17.46 7.52
C GLU A 54 18.01 18.18 6.17
N ILE A 55 17.07 19.11 6.02
CA ILE A 55 17.08 20.05 4.92
C ILE A 55 18.19 21.03 5.26
N ILE A 56 19.39 20.78 4.74
CA ILE A 56 20.48 21.75 4.78
C ILE A 56 20.12 22.81 3.74
N ASN A 57 19.52 23.91 4.19
CA ASN A 57 19.39 25.11 3.36
C ASN A 57 20.80 25.69 3.19
N SER A 58 21.46 25.37 2.08
CA SER A 58 22.63 26.13 1.64
C SER A 58 22.16 27.53 1.25
N SER A 59 22.50 28.53 2.07
CA SER A 59 22.28 29.95 1.79
C SER A 59 23.42 30.53 0.96
#